data_AF-A0A6C0AIW4-F1
#
_entry.id   AF-A0A6C0AIW4-F1
#
_cell.length_a   1.000
_cell.length_b   1.000
_cell.length_c   1.000
_cell.angle_alpha   90.00
_cell.angle_beta   90.00
_cell.angle_gamma   90.00
#
_symmetry.space_group_name_H-M   'P 1'
#
loop_
_entity.id
_entity.type
_entity.pdbx_description
1 polymer ?
#
loop_
_entity_poly.entity_id
_entity_poly.type
_entity_poly.pdbx_seq_one_letter_code
_entity_poly.pdbx_strand_id
1 'polypeptide(L)'
;MAKNTHVYTVHAIHLSIGDAARVTGNIAIFSVVYTIAGALLSYILYYLFDVYNDENKEWEEKGLLYQLLDVGVEVSTIAIVAFWLVYFMNISTPIIPVKKGLEDFVDSYTAGLFFMFAIFIFLGDLTNKLKFLFDTFLGTHFDILFPAEGSILDGTLRYSKKQKGEN
;
A
#
# COMPACT_ATOMS: atom_id res chain seq x y z
N MET A 1 5.22 39.24 -26.57
CA MET A 1 5.48 38.35 -25.43
C MET A 1 4.14 38.04 -24.78
N ALA A 2 3.48 36.94 -25.19
CA ALA A 2 2.15 36.57 -24.69
C ALA A 2 2.31 35.72 -23.43
N LYS A 3 1.80 36.21 -22.30
CA LYS A 3 1.82 35.53 -21.00
C LYS A 3 0.60 34.62 -20.92
N ASN A 4 0.75 33.37 -21.37
CA ASN A 4 -0.26 32.32 -21.18
C ASN A 4 -0.30 31.95 -19.70
N THR A 5 -1.21 32.58 -18.97
CA THR A 5 -1.50 32.24 -17.58
C THR A 5 -2.63 31.21 -17.63
N HIS A 6 -2.29 29.92 -17.60
CA HIS A 6 -3.29 28.86 -17.46
C HIS A 6 -3.89 28.97 -16.06
N VAL A 7 -5.04 29.61 -15.96
CA VAL A 7 -5.85 29.65 -14.74
C VAL A 7 -6.40 28.25 -14.55
N TYR A 8 -5.82 27.49 -13.62
CA TYR A 8 -6.40 26.25 -13.13
C TYR A 8 -7.72 26.60 -12.44
N THR A 9 -8.81 26.56 -13.20
CA THR A 9 -10.16 26.65 -12.64
C THR A 9 -10.41 25.30 -11.99
N VAL A 10 -10.19 25.22 -10.66
CA VAL A 10 -10.69 24.11 -9.85
C VAL A 10 -12.21 24.17 -9.96
N HIS A 11 -12.78 23.38 -10.87
CA HIS A 11 -14.23 23.29 -11.03
C HIS A 11 -14.76 22.69 -9.73
N ALA A 12 -15.48 23.47 -8.93
CA ALA A 12 -16.24 22.93 -7.82
C ALA A 12 -17.28 21.96 -8.41
N ILE A 13 -17.00 20.67 -8.33
CA ILE A 13 -17.85 19.61 -8.90
C ILE A 13 -19.16 19.60 -8.10
N HIS A 14 -20.20 20.19 -8.66
CA HIS A 14 -21.53 20.16 -8.05
C HIS A 14 -22.20 18.82 -8.39
N LEU A 15 -22.10 17.83 -7.51
CA LEU A 15 -22.74 16.53 -7.69
C LEU A 15 -24.25 16.62 -7.47
N SER A 16 -25.03 16.26 -8.48
CA SER A 16 -26.44 15.94 -8.27
C SER A 16 -26.59 14.56 -7.62
N ILE A 17 -27.73 14.27 -6.99
CA ILE A 17 -28.01 12.96 -6.38
C ILE A 17 -27.89 11.82 -7.40
N GLY A 18 -28.34 12.05 -8.64
CA GLY A 18 -28.22 11.07 -9.73
C GLY A 18 -26.78 10.86 -10.19
N ASP A 19 -25.97 11.92 -10.24
CA ASP A 19 -24.55 11.80 -10.57
C ASP A 19 -23.81 11.06 -9.45
N ALA A 20 -24.13 11.35 -8.18
CA ALA A 20 -23.54 10.69 -7.02
C ALA A 20 -23.83 9.19 -7.00
N ALA A 21 -25.08 8.78 -7.27
CA ALA A 21 -25.44 7.37 -7.33
C ALA A 21 -24.64 6.60 -8.40
N ARG A 22 -24.41 7.22 -9.57
CA ARG A 22 -23.67 6.61 -10.68
C ARG A 22 -22.16 6.55 -10.41
N VAL A 23 -21.59 7.60 -9.83
CA VAL A 23 -20.19 7.64 -9.37
C VAL A 23 -19.95 6.55 -8.33
N THR A 24 -20.78 6.48 -7.30
CA THR A 24 -20.67 5.45 -6.25
C THR A 24 -20.83 4.04 -6.83
N GLY A 25 -21.73 3.85 -7.79
CA GLY A 25 -21.89 2.57 -8.48
C GLY A 25 -20.64 2.12 -9.23
N ASN A 26 -20.01 3.01 -10.01
CA ASN A 26 -18.74 2.69 -10.68
C ASN A 26 -17.63 2.38 -9.67
N ILE A 27 -17.50 3.18 -8.60
CA ILE A 27 -16.52 2.94 -7.54
C ILE A 27 -16.73 1.55 -6.91
N ALA A 28 -17.98 1.15 -6.66
CA ALA A 28 -18.29 -0.16 -6.09
C ALA A 28 -17.95 -1.32 -7.04
N ILE A 29 -18.19 -1.17 -8.34
CA ILE A 29 -17.85 -2.22 -9.31
C ILE A 29 -16.33 -2.32 -9.46
N PHE A 30 -15.67 -1.18 -9.65
CA PHE A 30 -14.23 -1.15 -9.80
C PHE A 30 -13.52 -1.63 -8.54
N SER A 31 -14.00 -1.32 -7.33
CA SER A 31 -13.40 -1.83 -6.10
C SER A 31 -13.42 -3.36 -6.00
N VAL A 32 -14.49 -4.01 -6.49
CA VAL A 32 -14.55 -5.48 -6.58
C VAL A 32 -13.52 -6.01 -7.56
N VAL A 33 -13.43 -5.43 -8.77
CA VAL A 33 -12.44 -5.83 -9.79
C VAL A 33 -11.01 -5.68 -9.26
N TYR A 34 -10.73 -4.54 -8.65
CA TYR A 34 -9.45 -4.22 -8.03
C TYR A 34 -9.11 -5.17 -6.88
N THR A 35 -10.07 -5.53 -6.04
CA THR A 35 -9.86 -6.50 -4.95
C THR A 35 -9.50 -7.88 -5.50
N ILE A 36 -10.17 -8.34 -6.56
CA ILE A 36 -9.86 -9.62 -7.21
C ILE A 36 -8.44 -9.58 -7.81
N ALA A 37 -8.09 -8.49 -8.48
CA ALA A 37 -6.74 -8.31 -9.05
C ALA A 37 -5.66 -8.32 -7.96
N GLY A 38 -5.90 -7.62 -6.83
CA GLY A 38 -5.00 -7.61 -5.68
C GLY A 38 -4.85 -8.99 -5.03
N ALA A 39 -5.96 -9.73 -4.86
CA ALA A 39 -5.95 -11.08 -4.33
C ALA A 39 -5.19 -12.06 -5.25
N LEU A 40 -5.38 -11.96 -6.58
CA LEU A 40 -4.64 -12.75 -7.56
C LEU A 40 -3.15 -12.43 -7.52
N LEU A 41 -2.78 -11.16 -7.45
CA LEU A 41 -1.38 -10.74 -7.32
C LEU A 41 -0.77 -11.27 -6.03
N SER A 42 -1.48 -11.19 -4.90
CA SER A 42 -1.06 -11.77 -3.62
C SER A 42 -0.82 -13.27 -3.70
N TYR A 43 -1.73 -14.00 -4.35
CA TYR A 43 -1.54 -15.42 -4.58
C TYR A 43 -0.30 -15.72 -5.44
N ILE A 44 -0.05 -14.95 -6.49
CA ILE A 44 1.14 -15.13 -7.34
C ILE A 44 2.43 -14.85 -6.56
N LEU A 45 2.48 -13.74 -5.81
CA LEU A 45 3.66 -13.38 -5.02
C LEU A 45 3.96 -14.41 -3.93
N TYR A 46 2.94 -14.98 -3.29
CA TYR A 46 3.10 -16.06 -2.31
C TYR A 46 3.87 -17.28 -2.85
N TYR A 47 3.72 -17.59 -4.14
CA TYR A 47 4.48 -18.68 -4.77
C TYR A 47 5.82 -18.24 -5.38
N LEU A 48 6.00 -16.94 -5.60
CA LEU A 48 7.18 -16.40 -6.29
C LEU A 48 8.31 -16.05 -5.31
N PHE A 49 7.98 -15.67 -4.08
CA PHE A 49 8.94 -15.23 -3.07
C PHE A 49 8.92 -16.13 -1.83
N ASP A 50 10.03 -16.13 -1.09
CA ASP A 50 10.12 -16.88 0.16
C ASP A 50 9.21 -16.25 1.22
N VAL A 51 8.37 -17.05 1.85
CA VAL A 51 7.47 -16.57 2.92
C VAL A 51 8.26 -16.31 4.20
N TYR A 52 7.97 -15.21 4.88
CA TYR A 52 8.46 -15.00 6.23
C TYR A 52 7.72 -15.93 7.19
N ASN A 53 8.43 -16.94 7.69
CA ASN A 53 7.88 -17.93 8.60
C ASN A 53 8.63 -17.91 9.94
N ASP A 54 7.93 -17.59 11.03
CA ASP A 54 8.49 -17.59 12.38
C ASP A 54 8.95 -18.99 12.84
N GLU A 55 8.35 -20.06 12.30
CA GLU A 55 8.71 -21.45 12.60
C GLU A 55 9.89 -21.94 11.75
N ASN A 56 10.07 -21.40 10.54
CA ASN A 56 11.13 -21.77 9.62
C ASN A 56 11.84 -20.53 9.05
N LYS A 57 12.90 -20.11 9.73
CA LYS A 57 13.66 -18.88 9.49
C LYS A 57 14.58 -18.92 8.28
N GLU A 58 14.29 -19.76 7.29
CA GLU A 58 15.12 -19.92 6.09
C GLU A 58 15.43 -18.60 5.37
N TRP A 59 14.49 -17.65 5.36
CA TRP A 59 14.71 -16.32 4.77
C TRP A 59 15.60 -15.43 5.66
N GLU A 60 15.44 -15.47 6.98
CA GLU A 60 16.26 -14.69 7.93
C GLU A 60 17.72 -15.15 7.94
N GLU A 61 17.97 -16.44 7.67
CA GLU A 61 19.31 -17.02 7.61
C GLU A 61 20.08 -16.66 6.32
N LYS A 62 19.39 -16.13 5.30
CA LYS A 62 20.04 -15.68 4.06
C LYS A 62 20.82 -14.39 4.27
N GLY A 63 21.79 -14.14 3.39
CA GLY A 63 22.61 -12.93 3.48
C GLY A 63 21.80 -11.65 3.35
N LEU A 64 22.20 -10.59 4.05
CA LEU A 64 21.51 -9.29 4.09
C LEU A 64 21.29 -8.69 2.69
N LEU A 65 22.22 -8.88 1.75
CA LEU A 65 22.04 -8.45 0.36
C LEU A 65 20.89 -9.18 -0.33
N TYR A 66 20.74 -10.49 -0.07
CA TYR A 66 19.60 -11.26 -0.58
C TYR A 66 18.29 -10.72 -0.01
N GLN A 67 18.21 -10.48 1.29
CA GLN A 67 17.00 -9.99 1.95
C GLN A 67 16.55 -8.62 1.43
N LEU A 68 17.50 -7.70 1.24
CA LEU A 68 17.22 -6.38 0.66
C LEU A 68 16.76 -6.47 -0.79
N LEU A 69 17.38 -7.33 -1.59
CA LEU A 69 16.99 -7.53 -2.98
C LEU A 69 15.64 -8.22 -3.09
N ASP A 70 15.36 -9.24 -2.28
CA ASP A 70 14.09 -9.95 -2.22
C ASP A 70 12.94 -8.98 -1.95
N VAL A 71 13.02 -8.23 -0.85
CA VAL A 71 12.03 -7.18 -0.51
C VAL A 71 11.95 -6.10 -1.58
N GLY A 72 13.08 -5.69 -2.15
CA GLY A 72 13.11 -4.69 -3.22
C GLY A 72 12.40 -5.17 -4.49
N VAL A 73 12.57 -6.43 -4.86
CA VAL A 73 11.93 -7.05 -6.03
C VAL A 73 10.44 -7.27 -5.76
N GLU A 74 10.04 -7.69 -4.55
CA GLU A 74 8.64 -7.77 -4.15
C GLU A 74 7.92 -6.43 -4.30
N VAL A 75 8.47 -5.37 -3.68
CA VAL A 75 7.86 -4.03 -3.68
C VAL A 75 7.81 -3.44 -5.10
N SER A 76 8.87 -3.59 -5.88
CA SER A 76 8.89 -3.11 -7.26
C SER A 76 7.92 -3.87 -8.16
N THR A 77 7.75 -5.17 -7.96
CA THR A 77 6.76 -5.98 -8.69
C THR A 77 5.34 -5.49 -8.39
N ILE A 78 5.02 -5.25 -7.11
CA ILE A 78 3.72 -4.69 -6.70
C ILE A 78 3.49 -3.34 -7.38
N ALA A 79 4.49 -2.45 -7.36
CA ALA A 79 4.38 -1.13 -7.97
C ALA A 79 4.16 -1.18 -9.49
N ILE A 80 4.89 -2.05 -10.20
CA ILE A 80 4.77 -2.23 -11.65
C ILE A 80 3.38 -2.78 -12.01
N VAL A 81 2.90 -3.81 -11.31
CA VAL A 81 1.59 -4.40 -11.58
C VAL A 81 0.48 -3.39 -11.27
N ALA A 82 0.58 -2.66 -10.15
CA ALA A 82 -0.38 -1.62 -9.80
C ALA A 82 -0.45 -0.52 -10.86
N PHE A 83 0.70 -0.06 -11.38
CA PHE A 83 0.75 0.90 -12.47
C PHE A 83 -0.01 0.40 -13.70
N TRP A 84 0.30 -0.82 -14.16
CA TRP A 84 -0.34 -1.38 -15.35
C TRP A 84 -1.83 -1.59 -15.15
N LEU A 85 -2.25 -2.07 -13.97
CA LEU A 85 -3.65 -2.27 -13.65
C LEU A 85 -4.44 -0.94 -13.74
N VAL A 86 -3.92 0.12 -13.11
CA VAL A 86 -4.52 1.46 -13.18
C VAL A 86 -4.54 1.97 -14.62
N TYR A 87 -3.45 1.79 -15.36
CA TYR A 87 -3.36 2.20 -16.76
C TYR A 87 -4.44 1.52 -17.64
N PHE A 88 -4.63 0.21 -17.51
CA PHE A 88 -5.66 -0.52 -18.26
C PHE A 88 -7.07 -0.10 -17.87
N MET A 89 -7.31 0.16 -16.60
CA MET A 89 -8.62 0.59 -16.11
C MET A 89 -8.96 2.01 -16.55
N ASN A 90 -8.00 2.95 -16.56
CA ASN A 90 -8.21 4.32 -17.04
C ASN A 90 -8.50 4.41 -18.54
N ILE A 91 -8.12 3.39 -19.33
CA ILE A 91 -8.47 3.30 -20.75
C ILE A 91 -9.87 2.68 -20.93
N SER A 92 -10.37 2.00 -19.92
CA SER A 92 -11.66 1.31 -19.97
C SER A 92 -12.79 2.30 -19.68
N THR A 93 -13.76 2.42 -20.58
CA THR A 93 -14.94 3.27 -20.39
C THR A 93 -15.68 2.89 -19.09
N PRO A 94 -16.12 3.86 -18.27
CA PRO A 94 -16.93 3.59 -17.09
C PRO A 94 -18.17 2.75 -17.43
N ILE A 95 -18.44 1.73 -16.61
CA ILE A 95 -19.54 0.78 -16.85
C ILE A 95 -20.89 1.49 -16.75
N ILE A 96 -21.03 2.40 -15.79
CA ILE A 96 -22.21 3.26 -15.66
C ILE A 96 -21.86 4.63 -16.24
N PRO A 97 -22.57 5.11 -17.28
CA PRO A 97 -22.29 6.39 -17.91
C PRO A 97 -22.40 7.56 -16.91
N VAL A 98 -21.31 8.31 -16.76
CA VAL A 98 -21.26 9.54 -15.96
C VAL A 98 -20.96 10.74 -16.87
N LYS A 99 -21.14 11.96 -16.36
CA LYS A 99 -20.88 13.18 -17.14
C LYS A 99 -19.37 13.35 -17.33
N LYS A 100 -18.98 13.92 -18.47
CA LYS A 100 -17.61 14.34 -18.77
C LYS A 100 -17.04 15.16 -17.60
N GLY A 101 -15.91 14.74 -17.05
CA GLY A 101 -15.25 15.34 -15.88
C GLY A 101 -15.49 14.63 -14.55
N LEU A 102 -16.55 13.81 -14.41
CA LEU A 102 -16.69 12.88 -13.27
C LEU A 102 -16.02 11.53 -13.53
N GLU A 103 -15.77 11.19 -14.79
CA GLU A 103 -15.02 10.00 -15.21
C GLU A 103 -13.61 10.03 -14.64
N ASP A 104 -12.84 11.08 -14.95
CA ASP A 104 -11.48 11.30 -14.43
C ASP A 104 -11.41 11.28 -12.89
N PHE A 105 -12.47 11.77 -12.22
CA PHE A 105 -12.55 11.75 -10.77
C PHE A 105 -12.74 10.34 -10.22
N VAL A 106 -13.68 9.55 -10.80
CA VAL A 106 -13.90 8.15 -10.42
C VAL A 106 -12.64 7.34 -10.64
N ASP A 107 -11.99 7.52 -11.77
CA ASP A 107 -10.81 6.75 -12.17
C ASP A 107 -9.62 7.06 -11.25
N SER A 108 -9.32 8.35 -11.03
CA SER A 108 -8.22 8.76 -10.13
C SER A 108 -8.48 8.36 -8.68
N TYR A 109 -9.72 8.47 -8.19
CA TYR A 109 -10.07 8.11 -6.82
C TYR A 109 -9.98 6.60 -6.60
N THR A 110 -10.49 5.82 -7.55
CA THR A 110 -10.49 4.36 -7.43
C THR A 110 -9.08 3.77 -7.58
N ALA A 111 -8.26 4.34 -8.47
CA ALA A 111 -6.84 3.99 -8.57
C ALA A 111 -6.08 4.23 -7.26
N GLY A 112 -6.33 5.38 -6.60
CA GLY A 112 -5.74 5.69 -5.29
C GLY A 112 -6.20 4.75 -4.17
N LEU A 113 -7.49 4.42 -4.13
CA LEU A 113 -8.03 3.43 -3.18
C LEU A 113 -7.42 2.04 -3.41
N PHE A 114 -7.30 1.60 -4.66
CA PHE A 114 -6.68 0.32 -4.97
C PHE A 114 -5.21 0.28 -4.55
N PHE A 115 -4.42 1.31 -4.84
CA PHE A 115 -3.02 1.37 -4.41
C PHE A 115 -2.89 1.22 -2.89
N MET A 116 -3.76 1.89 -2.14
CA MET A 116 -3.80 1.77 -0.68
C MET A 116 -4.18 0.34 -0.24
N PHE A 117 -5.25 -0.23 -0.82
CA PHE A 117 -5.70 -1.59 -0.48
C PHE A 117 -4.71 -2.68 -0.86
N ALA A 118 -4.09 -2.56 -2.04
CA ALA A 118 -3.03 -3.44 -2.50
C ALA A 118 -1.91 -3.49 -1.45
N ILE A 119 -1.36 -2.34 -1.06
CA ILE A 119 -0.33 -2.25 -0.02
C ILE A 119 -0.78 -2.91 1.29
N PHE A 120 -2.02 -2.71 1.72
CA PHE A 120 -2.56 -3.35 2.94
C PHE A 120 -2.74 -4.86 2.83
N ILE A 121 -3.10 -5.41 1.67
CA ILE A 121 -3.23 -6.85 1.44
C ILE A 121 -1.85 -7.54 1.49
N PHE A 122 -0.80 -6.87 1.02
CA PHE A 122 0.57 -7.38 1.08
C PHE A 122 1.23 -7.20 2.45
N LEU A 123 0.59 -6.48 3.38
CA LEU A 123 1.23 -6.01 4.60
C LEU A 123 1.60 -7.14 5.56
N GLY A 124 0.94 -8.30 5.58
CA GLY A 124 1.24 -9.35 6.57
C GLY A 124 2.70 -9.84 6.51
N ASP A 125 3.08 -10.47 5.40
CA ASP A 125 4.41 -11.05 5.21
C ASP A 125 5.49 -9.97 5.02
N LEU A 126 5.20 -8.99 4.17
CA LEU A 126 6.11 -7.88 3.89
C LEU A 126 6.38 -7.02 5.12
N THR A 127 5.40 -6.80 6.01
CA THR A 127 5.65 -6.08 7.28
C THR A 127 6.61 -6.85 8.15
N ASN A 128 6.49 -8.18 8.21
CA ASN A 128 7.40 -8.97 9.04
C ASN A 128 8.83 -8.90 8.49
N LYS A 129 9.02 -9.04 7.17
CA LYS A 129 10.33 -8.83 6.51
C LYS A 129 10.89 -7.43 6.74
N LEU A 130 10.08 -6.39 6.57
CA LEU A 130 10.49 -5.00 6.80
C LEU A 130 10.83 -4.73 8.26
N LYS A 131 10.04 -5.28 9.20
CA LYS A 131 10.30 -5.17 10.63
C LYS A 131 11.63 -5.83 10.99
N PHE A 132 11.92 -7.01 10.45
CA PHE A 132 13.21 -7.67 10.63
C PHE A 132 14.38 -6.82 10.09
N LEU A 133 14.25 -6.29 8.88
CA LEU A 133 15.28 -5.40 8.31
C LEU A 133 15.46 -4.14 9.16
N PHE A 134 14.39 -3.48 9.56
CA PHE A 134 14.47 -2.29 10.41
C PHE A 134 15.06 -2.59 11.78
N ASP A 135 14.74 -3.72 12.40
CA ASP A 135 15.38 -4.13 13.66
C ASP A 135 16.89 -4.38 13.45
N THR A 136 17.26 -5.01 12.34
CA THR A 136 18.67 -5.28 12.00
C THR A 136 19.48 -3.99 11.80
N PHE A 137 18.92 -2.96 11.13
CA PHE A 137 19.65 -1.72 10.85
C PHE A 137 19.50 -0.65 11.95
N LEU A 138 18.32 -0.56 12.56
CA LEU A 138 17.90 0.55 13.40
C LEU A 138 17.56 0.12 14.83
N GLY A 139 17.41 -1.18 15.10
CA GLY A 139 16.97 -1.71 16.39
C GLY A 139 17.81 -1.19 17.55
N THR A 140 19.14 -1.20 17.43
CA THR A 140 20.03 -0.68 18.48
C THR A 140 19.85 0.81 18.76
N HIS A 141 19.51 1.61 17.76
CA HIS A 141 19.27 3.05 17.93
C HIS A 141 17.86 3.33 18.48
N PHE A 142 16.87 2.58 18.01
CA PHE A 142 15.48 2.71 18.46
C PHE A 142 15.28 2.17 19.87
N ASP A 143 16.00 1.11 20.26
CA ASP A 143 15.96 0.53 21.59
C ASP A 143 16.41 1.50 22.70
N ILE A 144 17.24 2.48 22.35
CA ILE A 144 17.69 3.53 23.27
C ILE A 144 16.63 4.62 23.42
N LEU A 145 15.88 4.91 22.35
CA LEU A 145 14.98 6.06 22.27
C LEU A 145 13.53 5.70 22.61
N PHE A 146 13.10 4.47 22.32
CA PHE A 146 11.71 4.04 22.42
C PHE A 146 11.56 2.81 23.33
N PRO A 147 10.50 2.79 24.17
CA PRO A 147 10.18 1.65 25.03
C PRO A 147 9.77 0.43 24.18
N ALA A 148 10.30 -0.74 24.54
CA ALA A 148 10.05 -2.00 23.82
C ALA A 148 8.60 -2.50 23.89
N GLU A 149 7.87 -2.20 24.97
CA GLU A 149 6.53 -2.72 25.22
C GLU A 149 5.58 -1.64 25.76
N GLY A 150 4.27 -1.89 25.62
CA GLY A 150 3.20 -1.05 26.16
C GLY A 150 2.53 -0.15 25.13
N SER A 151 1.54 0.61 25.58
CA SER A 151 0.81 1.57 24.74
C SER A 151 0.90 2.98 25.32
N ILE A 152 0.95 3.97 24.42
CA ILE A 152 0.89 5.39 24.81
C ILE A 152 -0.48 5.72 25.39
N LEU A 153 -1.53 5.03 24.91
CA LEU A 153 -2.92 5.32 25.28
C LEU A 153 -3.29 4.86 26.69
N ASP A 154 -2.63 3.81 27.20
CA ASP A 154 -2.83 3.31 28.56
C ASP A 154 -1.65 3.63 29.50
N GLY A 155 -0.61 4.29 29.00
CA GLY A 155 0.56 4.69 29.77
C GLY A 155 1.42 3.53 30.25
N THR A 156 1.28 2.33 29.65
CA THR A 156 1.96 1.11 30.11
C THR A 156 3.37 0.92 29.54
N LEU A 157 3.97 1.98 28.98
CA LEU A 157 5.26 1.93 28.30
C LEU A 157 6.38 1.38 29.20
N ARG A 158 7.09 0.35 28.73
CA ARG A 158 8.14 -0.37 29.44
C ARG A 158 9.35 -0.59 28.54
N TYR A 159 10.52 -0.22 29.05
CA TYR A 159 11.81 -0.60 28.46
C TYR A 159 12.16 -2.03 28.89
N SER A 160 12.67 -2.83 27.95
CA SER A 160 13.07 -4.22 28.18
C SER A 160 14.30 -4.30 29.09
N LYS A 161 14.56 -5.48 29.70
CA LYS A 161 15.74 -5.69 30.55
C LYS A 161 17.06 -5.46 29.80
N LYS A 162 17.09 -5.87 28.52
CA LYS A 162 18.21 -5.67 27.60
C LYS A 162 18.50 -4.18 27.36
N GLN A 163 17.45 -3.36 27.23
CA GLN A 163 17.55 -1.89 27.11
C GLN A 163 18.01 -1.21 28.41
N LYS A 164 17.67 -1.80 29.56
CA LYS A 164 18.09 -1.31 30.89
C LYS A 164 19.51 -1.70 31.29
N GLY A 165 20.21 -2.50 30.49
CA GLY A 165 21.54 -3.01 30.81
C GLY A 165 21.55 -4.06 31.94
N GLU A 166 20.39 -4.66 32.23
CA GLU A 166 20.25 -5.72 33.22
C GLU A 166 20.29 -7.07 32.51
N ASN A 167 21.40 -7.80 32.66
CA ASN A 167 21.56 -9.18 32.15
C ASN A 167 20.62 -10.17 32.85
#